data_AF-A0AAV4YI01-F1
#
_entry.id   AF-A0AAV4YI01-F1
#
_cell.length_a   1.000
_cell.length_b   1.000
_cell.length_c   1.000
_cell.angle_alpha   90.00
_cell.angle_beta   90.00
_cell.angle_gamma   90.00
#
_symmetry.space_group_name_H-M   'P 1'
#
loop_
_entity.id
_entity.type
_entity.pdbx_description
1 polymer ?
#
loop_
_entity_poly.entity_id
_entity_poly.type
_entity_poly.pdbx_seq_one_letter_code
_entity_poly.pdbx_strand_id
1 'polypeptide(L)'
;MSGWELLSDLVQHFSRYASQNGFELEEFEIEEVLLPWLERIQTPANMRGLGRVLRALNDFSQDTTARIWLERVFELPSWFLPGLGFQISLADPKQVPLFMDHKMGSGWCEFAPFYAWLFRLAQYSKDTKARSVQLIFIEHYYKTLVELTDPAFSTNSQTREQQVCAAGRLVFDARNQDFQGLVAHLTLDDLSCIKRLALRIESYCKDENNKIEQKNSNYMRSLVHFFLGDWGGGRRGNRIHRYNKMIARRFNRTQKSVVQGCDGALQELLPSLLDVLDPEGVETDDFFPLQTFIEVEGQFTEERDTKEIPDIERVFDRALNRKKNIDVTNKVRRGQNVCLQNTELLKAGDLARFIRFLQSSQHATTLAFWAMLLLGKPLGELAQLYVFDDLHDVTSGLYLDPEGNGWWSFPVSYSAKRGLDDQRRGLIVTADHVFTACPRFFISLLSGHYNGGLAPLLPDTLTAELLAKRLKKYSDHLQRGSRISLDKISAICILGLEFAHSDPGFLVRSNAAFGWIALFSLPHQNLTLVGFSDATLSR
;
A
#
# COMPACT_ATOMS: atom_id res chain seq x y z
N MET A 1 -13.54 19.15 16.40
CA MET A 1 -13.34 19.80 17.71
C MET A 1 -12.18 19.12 18.42
N SER A 2 -10.99 19.71 18.34
CA SER A 2 -9.83 19.37 19.17
C SER A 2 -9.25 20.69 19.66
N GLY A 3 -9.74 21.17 20.81
CA GLY A 3 -9.20 22.37 21.43
C GLY A 3 -7.82 22.09 22.02
N TRP A 4 -6.94 23.09 21.99
CA TRP A 4 -5.66 22.98 22.68
C TRP A 4 -5.85 23.12 24.20
N GLU A 5 -5.25 22.21 24.96
CA GLU A 5 -5.53 22.05 26.40
C GLU A 5 -5.13 23.26 27.25
N LEU A 6 -4.13 24.06 26.82
CA LEU A 6 -3.62 25.22 27.56
C LEU A 6 -3.93 26.55 26.87
N LEU A 7 -4.94 26.59 25.99
CA LEU A 7 -5.30 27.82 25.27
C LEU A 7 -5.68 28.95 26.23
N SER A 8 -6.52 28.67 27.23
CA SER A 8 -6.95 29.66 28.22
C SER A 8 -5.79 30.24 29.03
N ASP A 9 -4.78 29.42 29.36
CA ASP A 9 -3.56 29.87 30.04
C ASP A 9 -2.75 30.84 29.16
N LEU A 10 -2.67 30.58 27.84
CA LEU A 10 -2.00 31.46 26.90
C LEU A 10 -2.77 32.77 26.67
N VAL A 11 -4.10 32.71 26.58
CA VAL A 11 -4.94 33.90 26.49
C VAL A 11 -4.72 34.77 27.72
N GLN A 12 -4.81 34.17 28.92
CA GLN A 12 -4.58 34.89 30.17
C GLN A 12 -3.16 35.49 30.24
N HIS A 13 -2.15 34.79 29.74
CA HIS A 13 -0.78 35.31 29.64
C HIS A 13 -0.72 36.59 28.81
N PHE A 14 -1.29 36.57 27.59
CA PHE A 14 -1.30 37.73 26.71
C PHE A 14 -2.18 38.87 27.23
N SER A 15 -3.31 38.57 27.88
CA SER A 15 -4.15 39.61 28.52
C SER A 15 -3.37 40.32 29.63
N ARG A 16 -2.62 39.60 30.46
CA ARG A 16 -1.77 40.20 31.50
C ARG A 16 -0.66 41.05 30.90
N TYR A 17 -0.01 40.56 29.84
CA TYR A 17 1.00 41.33 29.11
C TYR A 17 0.40 42.62 28.51
N ALA A 18 -0.78 42.52 27.90
CA ALA A 18 -1.50 43.63 27.30
C ALA A 18 -1.81 44.72 28.34
N SER A 19 -2.42 44.33 29.46
CA SER A 19 -2.74 45.25 30.57
C SER A 19 -1.50 45.95 31.14
N GLN A 20 -0.37 45.24 31.26
CA GLN A 20 0.87 45.82 31.78
C GLN A 20 1.55 46.81 30.84
N ASN A 21 1.32 46.68 29.53
CA ASN A 21 1.96 47.50 28.50
C ASN A 21 0.99 48.52 27.86
N GLY A 22 -0.22 48.66 28.40
CA GLY A 22 -1.21 49.64 27.96
C GLY A 22 -1.88 49.29 26.63
N PHE A 23 -1.92 48.02 26.24
CA PHE A 23 -2.73 47.55 25.12
C PHE A 23 -4.14 47.23 25.61
N GLU A 24 -5.15 47.80 24.95
CA GLU A 24 -6.55 47.42 25.12
C GLU A 24 -6.84 46.24 24.20
N LEU A 25 -6.60 45.01 24.69
CA LEU A 25 -6.90 43.77 23.96
C LEU A 25 -7.97 43.00 24.72
N GLU A 26 -9.03 42.61 24.01
CA GLU A 26 -10.03 41.69 24.52
C GLU A 26 -9.58 40.22 24.34
N GLU A 27 -10.13 39.31 25.15
CA GLU A 27 -9.76 37.89 25.10
C GLU A 27 -9.99 37.28 23.72
N PHE A 28 -11.08 37.67 23.03
CA PHE A 28 -11.39 37.16 21.70
C PHE A 28 -10.36 37.59 20.65
N GLU A 29 -9.80 38.81 20.73
CA GLU A 29 -8.77 39.31 19.81
C GLU A 29 -7.46 38.54 19.97
N ILE A 30 -7.15 38.14 21.21
CA ILE A 30 -5.99 37.31 21.53
C ILE A 30 -6.21 35.88 20.98
N GLU A 31 -7.41 35.32 21.15
CA GLU A 31 -7.78 34.00 20.61
C GLU A 31 -7.74 33.96 19.08
N GLU A 32 -8.23 35.01 18.40
CA GLU A 32 -8.20 35.15 16.94
C GLU A 32 -6.77 35.12 16.37
N VAL A 33 -5.77 35.51 17.16
CA VAL A 33 -4.35 35.41 16.80
C VAL A 33 -3.77 34.06 17.20
N LEU A 34 -4.06 33.57 18.41
CA LEU A 34 -3.48 32.34 18.94
C LEU A 34 -3.94 31.10 18.18
N LEU A 35 -5.22 30.98 17.86
CA LEU A 35 -5.78 29.77 17.24
C LEU A 35 -5.17 29.52 15.84
N PRO A 36 -5.18 30.48 14.89
CA PRO A 36 -4.57 30.27 13.59
C PRO A 36 -3.06 30.08 13.70
N TRP A 37 -2.39 30.77 14.63
CA TRP A 37 -0.96 30.63 14.82
C TRP A 37 -0.58 29.22 15.32
N LEU A 38 -1.28 28.69 16.33
CA LEU A 38 -1.06 27.34 16.88
C LEU A 38 -1.27 26.26 15.83
N GLU A 39 -2.27 26.42 14.97
CA GLU A 39 -2.52 25.55 13.81
C GLU A 39 -1.38 25.67 12.79
N ARG A 40 -1.00 26.90 12.43
CA ARG A 40 0.05 27.20 11.45
C ARG A 40 1.42 26.65 11.85
N ILE A 41 1.71 26.56 13.15
CA ILE A 41 2.95 25.95 13.64
C ILE A 41 2.81 24.45 13.97
N GLN A 42 1.65 23.84 13.70
CA GLN A 42 1.33 22.42 13.91
C GLN A 42 1.46 21.97 15.39
N THR A 43 1.04 22.82 16.32
CA THR A 43 1.17 22.52 17.75
C THR A 43 0.30 21.31 18.13
N PRO A 44 0.84 20.31 18.84
CA PRO A 44 0.04 19.19 19.34
C PRO A 44 -1.03 19.69 20.33
N ALA A 45 -2.19 19.03 20.39
CA ALA A 45 -3.32 19.46 21.23
C ALA A 45 -2.97 19.62 22.72
N ASN A 46 -2.08 18.76 23.24
CA ASN A 46 -1.59 18.82 24.62
C ASN A 46 -0.50 19.87 24.87
N MET A 47 -0.13 20.64 23.83
CA MET A 47 0.87 21.72 23.87
C MET A 47 2.22 21.31 24.47
N ARG A 48 2.55 20.01 24.41
CA ARG A 48 3.81 19.49 24.94
C ARG A 48 4.98 20.20 24.29
N GLY A 49 5.90 20.69 25.10
CA GLY A 49 7.10 21.37 24.62
C GLY A 49 6.88 22.78 24.05
N LEU A 50 5.65 23.31 24.05
CA LEU A 50 5.34 24.61 23.46
C LEU A 50 6.11 25.73 24.17
N GLY A 51 6.26 25.66 25.50
CA GLY A 51 7.05 26.63 26.26
C GLY A 51 8.51 26.75 25.78
N ARG A 52 9.09 25.67 25.23
CA ARG A 52 10.43 25.72 24.62
C ARG A 52 10.43 26.42 23.27
N VAL A 53 9.40 26.17 22.45
CA VAL A 53 9.22 26.85 21.16
C VAL A 53 9.05 28.35 21.40
N LEU A 54 8.19 28.75 22.34
CA LEU A 54 7.95 30.16 22.67
C LEU A 54 9.23 30.85 23.15
N ARG A 55 10.00 30.22 24.04
CA ARG A 55 11.31 30.76 24.47
C ARG A 55 12.29 30.91 23.32
N ALA A 56 12.36 29.92 22.43
CA ALA A 56 13.27 29.97 21.27
C ALA A 56 12.87 31.06 20.27
N LEU A 57 11.57 31.26 20.06
CA LEU A 57 11.05 32.35 19.23
C LEU A 57 11.30 33.72 19.87
N ASN A 58 11.13 33.84 21.19
CA ASN A 58 11.51 35.05 21.92
C ASN A 58 13.00 35.37 21.74
N ASP A 59 13.89 34.39 21.89
CA ASP A 59 15.34 34.53 21.68
C ASP A 59 15.68 34.97 20.24
N PHE A 60 14.92 34.48 19.26
CA PHE A 60 15.03 34.91 17.86
C PHE A 60 14.59 36.36 17.67
N SER A 61 13.49 36.74 18.31
CA SER A 61 12.88 38.08 18.19
C SER A 61 13.64 39.19 18.91
N GLN A 62 14.70 38.88 19.66
CA GLN A 62 15.59 39.89 20.24
C GLN A 62 16.34 40.69 19.17
N ASP A 63 16.57 40.09 17.98
CA ASP A 63 17.05 40.83 16.82
C ASP A 63 15.85 41.50 16.12
N THR A 64 15.91 42.82 15.93
CA THR A 64 14.80 43.60 15.36
C THR A 64 14.46 43.17 13.93
N THR A 65 15.46 42.80 13.13
CA THR A 65 15.25 42.34 11.75
C THR A 65 14.57 40.97 11.77
N ALA A 66 15.03 40.05 12.62
CA ALA A 66 14.42 38.75 12.79
C ALA A 66 12.99 38.85 13.33
N ARG A 67 12.72 39.77 14.27
CA ARG A 67 11.38 40.03 14.80
C ARG A 67 10.41 40.46 13.70
N ILE A 68 10.75 41.51 12.95
CA ILE A 68 9.91 42.02 11.85
C ILE A 68 9.67 40.92 10.81
N TRP A 69 10.68 40.11 10.53
CA TRP A 69 10.56 38.99 9.60
C TRP A 69 9.57 37.94 10.12
N LEU A 70 9.70 37.52 11.39
CA LEU A 70 8.82 36.54 12.01
C LEU A 70 7.37 37.06 12.12
N GLU A 71 7.18 38.32 12.49
CA GLU A 71 5.85 38.97 12.52
C GLU A 71 5.19 38.90 11.14
N ARG A 72 5.93 39.22 10.07
CA ARG A 72 5.43 39.11 8.70
C ARG A 72 5.09 37.68 8.29
N VAL A 73 5.95 36.71 8.61
CA VAL A 73 5.81 35.33 8.12
C VAL A 73 4.74 34.55 8.87
N PHE A 74 4.59 34.80 10.16
CA PHE A 74 3.54 34.21 10.99
C PHE A 74 2.26 35.04 11.03
N GLU A 75 2.24 36.21 10.38
CA GLU A 75 1.11 37.15 10.38
C GLU A 75 0.74 37.57 11.82
N LEU A 76 1.75 37.84 12.65
CA LEU A 76 1.59 38.17 14.06
C LEU A 76 1.51 39.68 14.28
N PRO A 77 0.67 40.14 15.21
CA PRO A 77 0.67 41.52 15.65
C PRO A 77 1.93 41.85 16.46
N SER A 78 2.30 43.13 16.49
CA SER A 78 3.53 43.62 17.12
C SER A 78 3.62 43.36 18.63
N TRP A 79 2.49 43.06 19.30
CA TRP A 79 2.45 42.73 20.72
C TRP A 79 2.82 41.26 21.00
N PHE A 80 2.73 40.37 20.01
CA PHE A 80 2.83 38.93 20.24
C PHE A 80 4.24 38.49 20.64
N LEU A 81 5.25 38.74 19.81
CA LEU A 81 6.62 38.30 20.08
C LEU A 81 7.21 38.93 21.35
N PRO A 82 7.05 40.25 21.62
CA PRO A 82 7.49 40.83 22.88
C PRO A 82 6.79 40.21 24.10
N GLY A 83 5.51 39.84 23.98
CA GLY A 83 4.76 39.16 25.04
C GLY A 83 5.35 37.80 25.44
N LEU A 84 6.12 37.14 24.56
CA LEU A 84 6.80 35.86 24.88
C LEU A 84 7.95 36.02 25.87
N GLY A 85 8.46 37.23 26.07
CA GLY A 85 9.51 37.54 27.05
C GLY A 85 9.03 37.49 28.51
N PHE A 86 7.71 37.46 28.74
CA PHE A 86 7.10 37.41 30.06
C PHE A 86 6.94 35.96 30.54
N GLN A 87 6.93 35.77 31.86
CA GLN A 87 6.75 34.43 32.44
C GLN A 87 5.31 33.93 32.25
N ILE A 88 5.16 32.88 31.44
CA ILE A 88 3.89 32.17 31.27
C ILE A 88 3.59 31.37 32.54
N SER A 89 2.44 31.66 33.15
CA SER A 89 1.94 30.97 34.34
C SER A 89 0.77 30.08 33.97
N LEU A 90 0.89 28.77 34.21
CA LEU A 90 -0.19 27.80 33.95
C LEU A 90 -1.07 27.63 35.19
N ALA A 91 -2.38 27.52 35.00
CA ALA A 91 -3.34 27.32 36.08
C ALA A 91 -3.16 25.97 36.80
N ASP A 92 -2.81 24.90 36.08
CA ASP A 92 -2.45 23.61 36.65
C ASP A 92 -0.91 23.41 36.67
N PRO A 93 -0.27 23.44 37.85
CA PRO A 93 1.17 23.20 37.98
C PRO A 93 1.63 21.83 37.44
N LYS A 94 0.74 20.84 37.36
CA LYS A 94 1.06 19.50 36.82
C LYS A 94 1.30 19.50 35.32
N GLN A 95 0.84 20.53 34.60
CA GLN A 95 1.05 20.68 33.16
C GLN A 95 2.40 21.30 32.81
N VAL A 96 3.06 21.97 33.77
CA VAL A 96 4.36 22.64 33.56
C VAL A 96 5.45 21.69 33.03
N PRO A 97 5.63 20.45 33.56
CA PRO A 97 6.61 19.51 33.02
C PRO A 97 6.33 19.11 31.57
N LEU A 98 5.05 19.00 31.18
CA LEU A 98 4.66 18.66 29.81
C LEU A 98 4.89 19.85 28.87
N PHE A 99 4.48 21.05 29.28
CA PHE A 99 4.65 22.30 28.54
C PHE A 99 6.12 22.65 28.29
N MET A 100 6.98 22.39 29.27
CA MET A 100 8.43 22.63 29.19
C MET A 100 9.25 21.40 28.77
N ASP A 101 8.60 20.31 28.33
CA ASP A 101 9.28 19.05 28.08
C ASP A 101 10.45 19.18 27.09
N HIS A 102 11.59 18.62 27.46
CA HIS A 102 12.79 18.63 26.65
C HIS A 102 12.82 17.52 25.59
N LYS A 103 11.92 16.54 25.70
CA LYS A 103 11.81 15.39 24.79
C LYS A 103 10.74 15.63 23.75
N MET A 104 11.12 15.43 22.50
CA MET A 104 10.20 15.43 21.37
C MET A 104 9.21 14.27 21.51
N GLY A 105 7.93 14.50 21.19
CA GLY A 105 6.94 13.44 21.16
C GLY A 105 7.20 12.41 20.05
N SER A 106 6.77 11.17 20.27
CA SER A 106 6.84 10.11 19.27
C SER A 106 5.97 10.47 18.05
N GLY A 107 6.52 10.32 16.85
CA GLY A 107 5.80 10.58 15.59
C GLY A 107 5.70 12.06 15.18
N TRP A 108 6.19 13.03 15.97
CA TRP A 108 6.12 14.45 15.59
C TRP A 108 6.77 14.75 14.25
N CYS A 109 7.87 14.07 13.93
CA CYS A 109 8.52 14.19 12.62
C CYS A 109 7.63 13.77 11.44
N GLU A 110 6.55 13.01 11.69
CA GLU A 110 5.63 12.50 10.67
C GLU A 110 4.34 13.34 10.60
N PHE A 111 3.70 13.61 11.74
CA PHE A 111 2.39 14.28 11.77
C PHE A 111 2.43 15.77 12.13
N ALA A 112 3.55 16.28 12.65
CA ALA A 112 3.76 17.70 12.96
C ALA A 112 5.21 18.11 12.63
N PRO A 113 5.67 17.89 11.38
CA PRO A 113 7.07 18.00 11.00
C PRO A 113 7.64 19.41 11.22
N PHE A 114 6.84 20.46 10.99
CA PHE A 114 7.27 21.83 11.21
C PHE A 114 7.35 22.18 12.71
N TYR A 115 6.41 21.70 13.53
CA TYR A 115 6.51 21.81 14.99
C TYR A 115 7.76 21.10 15.51
N ALA A 116 8.09 19.91 15.00
CA ALA A 116 9.31 19.19 15.35
C ALA A 116 10.59 19.97 15.00
N TRP A 117 10.56 20.73 13.91
CA TRP A 117 11.63 21.65 13.53
C TRP A 117 11.72 22.83 14.50
N LEU A 118 10.60 23.50 14.81
CA LEU A 118 10.55 24.62 15.76
C LEU A 118 10.97 24.21 17.18
N PHE A 119 10.61 23.00 17.61
CA PHE A 119 10.99 22.47 18.92
C PHE A 119 12.51 22.36 19.12
N ARG A 120 13.27 22.21 18.03
CA ARG A 120 14.74 22.16 18.04
C ARG A 120 15.40 23.52 17.85
N LEU A 121 14.65 24.59 17.63
CA LEU A 121 15.16 25.94 17.34
C LEU A 121 16.17 26.43 18.40
N ALA A 122 15.94 26.14 19.68
CA ALA A 122 16.87 26.48 20.77
C ALA A 122 18.25 25.79 20.68
N GLN A 123 18.37 24.74 19.87
CA GLN A 123 19.59 23.94 19.68
C GLN A 123 20.25 24.22 18.31
N TYR A 124 19.67 25.09 17.49
CA TYR A 124 20.26 25.49 16.22
C TYR A 124 21.37 26.51 16.41
N SER A 125 22.20 26.65 15.36
CA SER A 125 23.28 27.64 15.35
C SER A 125 22.73 29.05 15.51
N LYS A 126 23.36 29.82 16.42
CA LYS A 126 22.99 31.21 16.74
C LYS A 126 23.78 32.25 15.94
N ASP A 127 24.69 31.81 15.06
CA ASP A 127 25.42 32.68 14.16
C ASP A 127 24.46 33.52 13.30
N THR A 128 24.81 34.78 13.02
CA THR A 128 23.93 35.71 12.29
C THR A 128 23.56 35.19 10.91
N LYS A 129 24.51 34.66 10.13
CA LYS A 129 24.23 34.09 8.81
C LYS A 129 23.41 32.81 8.94
N ALA A 130 23.71 31.97 9.94
CA ALA A 130 22.92 30.77 10.21
C ALA A 130 21.46 31.11 10.56
N ARG A 131 21.22 32.15 11.36
CA ARG A 131 19.88 32.66 11.68
C ARG A 131 19.17 33.19 10.44
N SER A 132 19.86 33.92 9.57
CA SER A 132 19.30 34.36 8.28
C SER A 132 18.87 33.17 7.42
N VAL A 133 19.68 32.11 7.31
CA VAL A 133 19.30 30.89 6.59
C VAL A 133 18.07 30.22 7.21
N GLN A 134 17.97 30.19 8.54
CA GLN A 134 16.80 29.66 9.24
C GLN A 134 15.53 30.49 8.99
N LEU A 135 15.62 31.83 8.95
CA LEU A 135 14.49 32.70 8.61
C LEU A 135 14.05 32.52 7.14
N ILE A 136 15.02 32.44 6.22
CA ILE A 136 14.75 32.14 4.80
C ILE A 136 14.04 30.78 4.68
N PHE A 137 14.46 29.78 5.46
CA PHE A 137 13.81 28.48 5.51
C PHE A 137 12.35 28.56 5.96
N ILE A 138 12.05 29.27 7.05
CA ILE A 138 10.67 29.43 7.56
C ILE A 138 9.80 30.15 6.52
N GLU A 139 10.29 31.24 5.94
CA GLU A 139 9.54 31.99 4.93
C GLU A 139 9.27 31.14 3.68
N HIS A 140 10.29 30.43 3.19
CA HIS A 140 10.15 29.59 2.00
C HIS A 140 9.21 28.41 2.27
N TYR A 141 9.24 27.85 3.48
CA TYR A 141 8.36 26.75 3.88
C TYR A 141 6.88 27.13 3.73
N TYR A 142 6.48 28.30 4.21
CA TYR A 142 5.10 28.74 4.07
C TYR A 142 4.74 29.10 2.63
N LYS A 143 5.69 29.64 1.84
CA LYS A 143 5.46 29.92 0.40
C LYS A 143 5.22 28.65 -0.42
N THR A 144 5.84 27.53 -0.05
CA THR A 144 5.73 26.27 -0.79
C THR A 144 4.91 25.21 -0.04
N LEU A 145 4.18 25.57 1.02
CA LEU A 145 3.50 24.61 1.90
C LEU A 145 2.50 23.72 1.14
N VAL A 146 1.80 24.30 0.17
CA VAL A 146 0.86 23.58 -0.71
C VAL A 146 1.58 22.47 -1.48
N GLU A 147 2.75 22.76 -2.06
CA GLU A 147 3.55 21.78 -2.80
C GLU A 147 4.16 20.71 -1.87
N LEU A 148 4.52 21.09 -0.65
CA LEU A 148 5.14 20.17 0.32
C LEU A 148 4.15 19.14 0.89
N THR A 149 2.88 19.52 0.98
CA THR A 149 1.79 18.69 1.51
C THR A 149 1.04 17.94 0.42
N ASP A 150 1.22 18.30 -0.85
CA ASP A 150 0.61 17.61 -1.99
C ASP A 150 1.10 16.14 -2.10
N PRO A 151 0.18 15.16 -2.00
CA PRO A 151 0.51 13.75 -2.14
C PRO A 151 1.21 13.39 -3.47
N ALA A 152 0.96 14.14 -4.55
CA ALA A 152 1.55 13.88 -5.87
C ALA A 152 3.09 14.05 -5.87
N PHE A 153 3.62 14.88 -4.99
CA PHE A 153 5.07 15.09 -4.86
C PHE A 153 5.70 14.21 -3.79
N SER A 154 4.92 13.45 -3.00
CA SER A 154 5.42 12.59 -1.93
C SER A 154 6.31 11.44 -2.44
N THR A 155 7.15 10.91 -1.57
CA THR A 155 7.86 9.65 -1.81
C THR A 155 7.05 8.49 -1.23
N ASN A 156 7.32 7.25 -1.67
CA ASN A 156 6.59 6.06 -1.19
C ASN A 156 6.61 5.88 0.35
N SER A 157 7.51 6.55 1.07
CA SER A 157 7.68 6.40 2.52
C SER A 157 7.53 7.68 3.34
N GLN A 158 7.62 8.87 2.72
CA GLN A 158 7.58 10.17 3.44
C GLN A 158 7.04 11.29 2.55
N THR A 159 6.34 12.26 3.15
CA THR A 159 5.95 13.50 2.46
C THR A 159 7.15 14.42 2.25
N ARG A 160 7.04 15.38 1.32
CA ARG A 160 8.12 16.37 1.11
C ARG A 160 8.31 17.27 2.31
N GLU A 161 7.21 17.62 2.98
CA GLU A 161 7.25 18.33 4.24
C GLU A 161 8.11 17.60 5.29
N GLN A 162 7.86 16.29 5.51
CA GLN A 162 8.64 15.48 6.44
C GLN A 162 10.12 15.46 6.07
N GLN A 163 10.45 15.28 4.78
CA GLN A 163 11.82 15.25 4.28
C GLN A 163 12.55 16.58 4.55
N VAL A 164 11.92 17.71 4.21
CA VAL A 164 12.53 19.04 4.31
C VAL A 164 12.70 19.46 5.76
N CYS A 165 11.66 19.28 6.59
CA CYS A 165 11.74 19.60 8.01
C CYS A 165 12.77 18.70 8.73
N ALA A 166 12.88 17.42 8.36
CA ALA A 166 13.92 16.55 8.90
C ALA A 166 15.33 16.99 8.48
N ALA A 167 15.52 17.34 7.20
CA ALA A 167 16.79 17.83 6.69
C ALA A 167 17.22 19.14 7.36
N GLY A 168 16.33 20.14 7.40
CA GLY A 168 16.58 21.41 8.08
C GLY A 168 16.90 21.22 9.56
N ARG A 169 16.15 20.34 10.25
CA ARG A 169 16.34 20.07 11.68
C ARG A 169 17.69 19.45 12.01
N LEU A 170 18.25 18.64 11.11
CA LEU A 170 19.53 17.96 11.30
C LEU A 170 20.71 18.79 10.80
N VAL A 171 20.52 19.58 9.74
CA VAL A 171 21.55 20.47 9.21
C VAL A 171 21.77 21.67 10.12
N PHE A 172 20.71 22.32 10.60
CA PHE A 172 20.82 23.56 11.37
C PHE A 172 21.26 23.36 12.83
N ASP A 173 21.37 22.12 13.32
CA ASP A 173 21.87 21.80 14.67
C ASP A 173 23.22 22.46 14.91
N ALA A 174 23.37 23.18 16.03
CA ALA A 174 24.59 23.90 16.36
C ALA A 174 25.82 22.99 16.43
N ARG A 175 25.64 21.68 16.64
CA ARG A 175 26.72 20.68 16.70
C ARG A 175 27.14 20.16 15.32
N ASN A 176 26.42 20.54 14.26
CA ASN A 176 26.74 20.12 12.91
C ASN A 176 27.89 20.95 12.33
N GLN A 177 29.10 20.39 12.35
CA GLN A 177 30.31 21.07 11.87
C GLN A 177 30.26 21.36 10.37
N ASP A 178 29.65 20.49 9.56
CA ASP A 178 29.52 20.71 8.11
C ASP A 178 28.66 21.93 7.81
N PHE A 179 27.60 22.16 8.59
CA PHE A 179 26.77 23.35 8.47
C PHE A 179 27.50 24.61 8.94
N GLN A 180 28.27 24.55 10.03
CA GLN A 180 29.11 25.67 10.45
C GLN A 180 30.13 26.04 9.37
N GLY A 181 30.76 25.04 8.74
CA GLY A 181 31.66 25.22 7.61
C GLY A 181 30.98 25.90 6.43
N LEU A 182 29.77 25.44 6.04
CA LEU A 182 28.97 26.10 5.01
C LEU A 182 28.69 27.58 5.36
N VAL A 183 28.23 27.84 6.58
CA VAL A 183 27.87 29.18 7.06
C VAL A 183 29.06 30.14 6.99
N ALA A 184 30.28 29.66 7.29
CA ALA A 184 31.50 30.46 7.15
C ALA A 184 31.76 30.89 5.69
N HIS A 185 31.38 30.06 4.71
CA HIS A 185 31.55 30.32 3.27
C HIS A 185 30.43 31.14 2.63
N LEU A 186 29.34 31.39 3.35
CA LEU A 186 28.23 32.23 2.88
C LEU A 186 28.59 33.70 2.97
N THR A 187 28.22 34.47 1.95
CA THR A 187 28.28 35.94 1.93
C THR A 187 26.89 36.52 2.17
N LEU A 188 26.80 37.83 2.45
CA LEU A 188 25.51 38.51 2.56
C LEU A 188 24.74 38.49 1.22
N ASP A 189 25.46 38.50 0.10
CA ASP A 189 24.86 38.43 -1.23
C ASP A 189 24.20 37.07 -1.50
N ASP A 190 24.78 35.98 -0.99
CA ASP A 190 24.18 34.63 -1.08
C ASP A 190 22.83 34.55 -0.36
N LEU A 191 22.66 35.35 0.70
CA LEU A 191 21.44 35.40 1.53
C LEU A 191 20.36 36.33 0.96
N SER A 192 20.69 37.16 -0.04
CA SER A 192 19.75 38.11 -0.65
C SER A 192 18.65 37.43 -1.49
N CYS A 193 18.93 36.21 -1.97
CA CYS A 193 18.06 35.50 -2.90
C CYS A 193 18.08 33.99 -2.63
N ILE A 194 16.91 33.38 -2.50
CA ILE A 194 16.73 31.94 -2.25
C ILE A 194 17.51 31.09 -3.27
N LYS A 195 17.46 31.46 -4.55
CA LYS A 195 18.17 30.75 -5.62
C LYS A 195 19.69 30.83 -5.46
N ARG A 196 20.22 31.99 -5.03
CA ARG A 196 21.67 32.16 -4.79
C ARG A 196 22.11 31.31 -3.61
N LEU A 197 21.36 31.34 -2.50
CA LEU A 197 21.59 30.48 -1.35
C LEU A 197 21.64 29.00 -1.77
N ALA A 198 20.65 28.54 -2.53
CA ALA A 198 20.59 27.15 -2.99
C ALA A 198 21.80 26.75 -3.85
N LEU A 199 22.17 27.58 -4.82
CA LEU A 199 23.34 27.34 -5.68
C LEU A 199 24.65 27.36 -4.88
N ARG A 200 24.76 28.23 -3.87
CA ARG A 200 25.93 28.29 -3.00
C ARG A 200 26.05 27.04 -2.13
N ILE A 201 24.94 26.54 -1.58
CA ILE A 201 24.90 25.25 -0.86
C ILE A 201 25.30 24.12 -1.81
N GLU A 202 24.76 24.08 -3.03
CA GLU A 202 25.10 23.05 -4.01
C GLU A 202 26.59 23.06 -4.38
N SER A 203 27.16 24.26 -4.59
CA SER A 203 28.59 24.44 -4.86
C SER A 203 29.45 23.96 -3.69
N TYR A 204 29.09 24.32 -2.46
CA TYR A 204 29.79 23.89 -1.25
C TYR A 204 29.81 22.35 -1.13
N CYS A 205 28.68 21.70 -1.46
CA CYS A 205 28.57 20.25 -1.43
C CYS A 205 29.35 19.51 -2.54
N LYS A 206 29.66 20.17 -3.66
CA LYS A 206 30.40 19.59 -4.79
C LYS A 206 31.91 19.76 -4.68
N ASP A 207 32.36 20.70 -3.87
CA ASP A 207 33.78 20.97 -3.66
C ASP A 207 34.41 19.84 -2.83
N GLU A 208 35.31 19.08 -3.45
CA GLU A 208 35.98 17.93 -2.84
C GLU A 208 36.85 18.32 -1.64
N ASN A 209 37.24 19.60 -1.52
CA ASN A 209 38.05 20.08 -0.41
C ASN A 209 37.26 20.11 0.92
N ASN A 210 35.94 20.22 0.88
CA ASN A 210 35.11 20.43 2.08
C ASN A 210 34.82 19.15 2.88
N LYS A 211 35.16 17.96 2.35
CA LYS A 211 35.06 16.64 3.02
C LYS A 211 33.82 16.47 3.92
N ILE A 212 32.63 16.69 3.35
CA ILE A 212 31.35 16.67 4.07
C ILE A 212 30.91 15.23 4.36
N GLU A 213 30.35 14.97 5.54
CA GLU A 213 29.78 13.67 5.83
C GLU A 213 28.61 13.36 4.88
N GLN A 214 28.57 12.14 4.31
CA GLN A 214 27.58 11.76 3.29
C GLN A 214 26.12 12.01 3.72
N LYS A 215 25.81 11.78 5.00
CA LYS A 215 24.47 12.04 5.55
C LYS A 215 24.10 13.53 5.49
N ASN A 216 25.04 14.43 5.82
CA ASN A 216 24.84 15.87 5.82
C ASN A 216 24.77 16.40 4.39
N SER A 217 25.58 15.85 3.48
CA SER A 217 25.48 16.11 2.03
C SER A 217 24.08 15.77 1.49
N ASN A 218 23.49 14.64 1.90
CA ASN A 218 22.13 14.26 1.49
C ASN A 218 21.05 15.21 2.05
N TYR A 219 21.19 15.64 3.31
CA TYR A 219 20.27 16.63 3.88
C TYR A 219 20.41 18.00 3.22
N MET A 220 21.63 18.48 2.98
CA MET A 220 21.89 19.73 2.27
C MET A 220 21.35 19.67 0.83
N ARG A 221 21.49 18.54 0.12
CA ARG A 221 20.88 18.34 -1.19
C ARG A 221 19.34 18.42 -1.13
N SER A 222 18.73 17.88 -0.08
CA SER A 222 17.28 18.01 0.12
C SER A 222 16.87 19.47 0.33
N LEU A 223 17.67 20.25 1.05
CA LEU A 223 17.46 21.70 1.21
C LEU A 223 17.68 22.49 -0.10
N VAL A 224 18.64 22.10 -0.93
CA VAL A 224 18.83 22.70 -2.26
C VAL A 224 17.58 22.50 -3.11
N HIS A 225 17.04 21.28 -3.15
CA HIS A 225 15.82 20.99 -3.90
C HIS A 225 14.61 21.79 -3.39
N PHE A 226 14.50 21.89 -2.07
CA PHE A 226 13.51 22.73 -1.42
C PHE A 226 13.60 24.19 -1.85
N PHE A 227 14.78 24.80 -1.75
CA PHE A 227 14.97 26.20 -2.09
C PHE A 227 14.79 26.49 -3.59
N LEU A 228 15.16 25.56 -4.46
CA LEU A 228 14.97 25.73 -5.91
C LEU A 228 13.53 25.43 -6.38
N GLY A 229 12.71 24.79 -5.53
CA GLY A 229 11.39 24.30 -5.94
C GLY A 229 11.50 23.26 -7.06
N ASP A 230 12.67 22.65 -7.27
CA ASP A 230 12.92 21.70 -8.35
C ASP A 230 12.67 20.27 -7.90
N TRP A 231 11.52 20.06 -7.25
CA TRP A 231 10.98 18.76 -6.85
C TRP A 231 10.67 17.82 -8.03
N GLY A 232 11.01 18.25 -9.25
CA GLY A 232 10.98 17.45 -10.45
C GLY A 232 11.77 16.15 -10.30
N GLY A 233 11.05 15.03 -10.41
CA GLY A 233 11.62 13.70 -10.54
C GLY A 233 12.82 13.73 -11.48
N GLY A 234 13.92 13.12 -11.01
CA GLY A 234 15.27 13.31 -11.54
C GLY A 234 15.33 13.61 -13.03
N ARG A 235 15.88 14.79 -13.36
CA ARG A 235 16.40 15.21 -14.67
C ARG A 235 16.05 14.25 -15.82
N ARG A 236 15.14 14.67 -16.70
CA ARG A 236 14.93 14.07 -18.04
C ARG A 236 16.24 13.88 -18.85
N GLY A 237 17.34 14.53 -18.46
CA GLY A 237 18.69 14.29 -19.01
C GLY A 237 19.28 12.90 -18.74
N ASN A 238 18.72 12.12 -17.81
CA ASN A 238 19.18 10.74 -17.57
C ASN A 238 18.46 9.69 -18.43
N ARG A 239 17.39 10.02 -19.17
CA ARG A 239 16.77 9.04 -20.06
C ARG A 239 17.66 8.72 -21.24
N ILE A 240 18.26 9.71 -21.91
CA ILE A 240 19.13 9.44 -23.07
C ILE A 240 20.43 8.75 -22.64
N HIS A 241 21.04 9.16 -21.52
CA HIS A 241 22.27 8.52 -21.05
C HIS A 241 22.01 7.11 -20.49
N ARG A 242 20.89 6.88 -19.78
CA ARG A 242 20.48 5.52 -19.41
C ARG A 242 20.08 4.70 -20.62
N TYR A 243 19.35 5.26 -21.59
CA TYR A 243 18.93 4.59 -22.82
C TYR A 243 20.13 4.19 -23.67
N ASN A 244 21.11 5.08 -23.87
CA ASN A 244 22.35 4.75 -24.58
C ASN A 244 23.21 3.74 -23.80
N LYS A 245 23.23 3.81 -22.46
CA LYS A 245 23.93 2.83 -21.60
C LYS A 245 23.16 1.49 -21.50
N MET A 246 21.85 1.50 -21.73
CA MET A 246 20.94 0.34 -21.72
C MET A 246 20.97 -0.37 -23.07
N ILE A 247 20.96 0.37 -24.19
CA ILE A 247 21.29 -0.11 -25.53
C ILE A 247 22.69 -0.72 -25.52
N ALA A 248 23.70 0.02 -25.03
CA ALA A 248 25.06 -0.51 -24.93
C ALA A 248 25.18 -1.72 -23.98
N ARG A 249 24.26 -1.93 -23.01
CA ARG A 249 24.23 -3.13 -22.17
C ARG A 249 23.52 -4.31 -22.85
N ARG A 250 22.40 -4.06 -23.55
CA ARG A 250 21.66 -5.06 -24.34
C ARG A 250 22.51 -5.65 -25.47
N PHE A 251 23.38 -4.85 -26.09
CA PHE A 251 24.21 -5.31 -27.23
C PHE A 251 25.62 -5.79 -26.87
N ASN A 252 26.18 -5.44 -25.70
CA ASN A 252 27.54 -5.87 -25.32
C ASN A 252 27.57 -7.14 -24.45
N ARG A 253 26.42 -7.68 -24.02
CA ARG A 253 26.33 -8.93 -23.25
C ARG A 253 25.11 -9.73 -23.69
N THR A 254 25.22 -10.38 -24.84
CA THR A 254 24.24 -11.39 -25.30
C THR A 254 24.76 -12.77 -24.94
N GLN A 255 23.91 -13.61 -24.33
CA GLN A 255 24.16 -15.04 -24.18
C GLN A 255 23.59 -15.77 -25.39
N LYS A 256 24.39 -16.68 -25.96
CA LYS A 256 23.95 -17.56 -27.04
C LYS A 256 23.36 -18.82 -26.41
N SER A 257 22.13 -19.16 -26.79
CA SER A 257 21.40 -20.35 -26.35
C SER A 257 21.01 -21.17 -27.57
N VAL A 258 21.13 -22.50 -27.50
CA VAL A 258 20.72 -23.38 -28.61
C VAL A 258 19.20 -23.57 -28.57
N VAL A 259 18.53 -23.37 -29.71
CA VAL A 259 17.07 -23.45 -29.79
C VAL A 259 16.61 -24.90 -29.54
N GLN A 260 15.74 -25.09 -28.55
CA GLN A 260 15.28 -26.42 -28.16
C GLN A 260 14.57 -27.13 -29.32
N GLY A 261 15.04 -28.34 -29.66
CA GLY A 261 14.47 -29.16 -30.74
C GLY A 261 15.01 -28.86 -32.14
N CYS A 262 15.94 -27.91 -32.29
CA CYS A 262 16.67 -27.67 -33.53
C CYS A 262 18.06 -28.34 -33.51
N ASP A 263 18.71 -28.45 -34.66
CA ASP A 263 20.12 -28.81 -34.71
C ASP A 263 20.96 -27.73 -33.99
N GLY A 264 22.16 -28.09 -33.55
CA GLY A 264 23.01 -27.17 -32.81
C GLY A 264 23.14 -25.82 -33.53
N ALA A 265 23.17 -25.84 -34.87
CA ALA A 265 23.41 -24.71 -35.78
C ALA A 265 22.49 -23.51 -35.62
N LEU A 266 21.32 -23.68 -35.00
CA LEU A 266 20.39 -22.59 -34.71
C LEU A 266 20.51 -22.10 -33.26
N GLN A 267 20.93 -20.84 -33.09
CA GLN A 267 21.07 -20.21 -31.77
C GLN A 267 20.17 -18.99 -31.64
N GLU A 268 19.56 -18.83 -30.47
CA GLU A 268 18.90 -17.60 -30.06
C GLU A 268 19.88 -16.72 -29.27
N LEU A 269 19.84 -15.42 -29.54
CA LEU A 269 20.59 -14.42 -28.80
C LEU A 269 19.71 -13.86 -27.68
N LEU A 270 20.02 -14.24 -26.44
CA LEU A 270 19.33 -13.76 -25.24
C LEU A 270 20.09 -12.56 -24.65
N PRO A 271 19.42 -11.47 -24.24
CA PRO A 271 20.06 -10.41 -23.48
C PRO A 271 20.51 -10.95 -22.11
N SER A 272 21.72 -10.60 -21.64
CA SER A 272 22.12 -10.96 -20.27
C SER A 272 21.30 -10.12 -19.28
N LEU A 273 20.36 -10.77 -18.59
CA LEU A 273 19.60 -10.16 -17.50
C LEU A 273 20.58 -9.70 -16.41
N LEU A 274 20.41 -8.48 -15.89
CA LEU A 274 21.16 -8.02 -14.72
C LEU A 274 20.46 -8.47 -13.45
N ASP A 275 21.24 -8.98 -12.49
CA ASP A 275 20.82 -9.70 -11.27
C ASP A 275 19.96 -8.93 -10.24
N VAL A 276 19.31 -7.83 -10.61
CA VAL A 276 18.46 -7.06 -9.69
C VAL A 276 17.10 -6.82 -10.33
N LEU A 277 16.17 -7.74 -10.04
CA LEU A 277 14.75 -7.58 -10.33
C LEU A 277 14.16 -6.48 -9.44
N ASP A 278 13.30 -5.67 -10.03
CA ASP A 278 12.45 -4.69 -9.32
C ASP A 278 11.48 -5.46 -8.39
N PRO A 279 11.24 -5.03 -7.14
CA PRO A 279 10.31 -5.67 -6.21
C PRO A 279 8.87 -5.89 -6.73
N GLU A 280 8.45 -5.23 -7.80
CA GLU A 280 7.13 -5.42 -8.42
C GLU A 280 7.08 -6.56 -9.45
N GLY A 281 8.21 -7.20 -9.77
CA GLY A 281 8.25 -8.38 -10.64
C GLY A 281 7.98 -8.10 -12.11
N VAL A 282 7.99 -6.83 -12.52
CA VAL A 282 7.90 -6.38 -13.92
C VAL A 282 9.13 -5.52 -14.19
N GLU A 283 9.96 -5.94 -15.15
CA GLU A 283 11.09 -5.12 -15.58
C GLU A 283 10.58 -3.96 -16.43
N THR A 284 11.31 -2.84 -16.44
CA THR A 284 11.01 -1.72 -17.36
C THR A 284 11.08 -2.13 -18.84
N ASP A 285 11.66 -3.31 -19.10
CA ASP A 285 11.82 -3.95 -20.40
C ASP A 285 10.60 -4.81 -20.81
N ASP A 286 9.72 -5.19 -19.87
CA ASP A 286 8.49 -5.98 -20.15
C ASP A 286 7.42 -5.17 -20.90
N PHE A 287 7.59 -3.85 -20.99
CA PHE A 287 6.71 -2.95 -21.75
C PHE A 287 7.03 -2.89 -23.24
N PHE A 288 8.11 -3.55 -23.69
CA PHE A 288 8.47 -3.62 -25.10
C PHE A 288 8.42 -5.07 -25.60
N PRO A 289 7.90 -5.31 -26.82
CA PRO A 289 7.87 -6.66 -27.37
C PRO A 289 9.29 -7.24 -27.47
N LEU A 290 9.49 -8.44 -26.93
CA LEU A 290 10.71 -9.24 -27.11
C LEU A 290 10.95 -9.43 -28.62
N GLN A 291 12.06 -8.89 -29.12
CA GLN A 291 12.55 -9.21 -30.46
C GLN A 291 13.60 -10.31 -30.32
N THR A 292 13.21 -11.54 -30.66
CA THR A 292 14.12 -12.69 -30.72
C THR A 292 14.93 -12.62 -32.00
N PHE A 293 16.26 -12.56 -31.88
CA PHE A 293 17.17 -12.66 -33.03
C PHE A 293 17.77 -14.07 -33.06
N ILE A 294 17.67 -14.72 -34.21
CA ILE A 294 18.20 -16.07 -34.44
C ILE A 294 19.47 -15.92 -35.28
N GLU A 295 20.59 -16.42 -34.78
CA GLU A 295 21.84 -16.53 -35.53
C GLU A 295 21.85 -17.89 -36.23
N VAL A 296 21.92 -17.86 -37.55
CA VAL A 296 22.01 -19.05 -38.40
C VAL A 296 23.49 -19.21 -38.73
N GLU A 297 24.08 -20.37 -38.41
CA GLU A 297 25.51 -20.72 -38.57
C GLU A 297 26.45 -20.34 -37.39
N GLY A 298 26.06 -20.68 -36.15
CA GLY A 298 27.00 -20.66 -35.02
C GLY A 298 28.10 -21.72 -35.16
N GLN A 299 29.34 -21.44 -34.72
CA GLN A 299 30.41 -22.46 -34.68
C GLN A 299 30.33 -23.25 -33.35
N PHE A 300 30.23 -24.58 -33.42
CA PHE A 300 30.13 -25.48 -32.26
C PHE A 300 31.49 -26.00 -31.81
N THR A 301 31.72 -26.01 -30.50
CA THR A 301 32.79 -26.79 -29.90
C THR A 301 32.27 -28.05 -29.17
N GLU A 302 31.00 -28.12 -28.81
CA GLU A 302 30.38 -29.29 -28.16
C GLU A 302 28.93 -29.50 -28.66
N GLU A 303 28.61 -30.72 -29.09
CA GLU A 303 27.26 -31.13 -29.50
C GLU A 303 26.43 -31.51 -28.26
N ARG A 304 25.25 -30.90 -28.10
CA ARG A 304 24.31 -31.25 -27.03
C ARG A 304 23.54 -32.50 -27.39
N ASP A 305 23.37 -33.43 -26.44
CA ASP A 305 22.51 -34.61 -26.62
C ASP A 305 21.04 -34.16 -26.80
N THR A 306 20.44 -34.52 -27.94
CA THR A 306 19.05 -34.17 -28.28
C THR A 306 18.02 -34.80 -27.33
N LYS A 307 18.45 -35.76 -26.50
CA LYS A 307 17.62 -36.43 -25.50
C LYS A 307 17.83 -35.91 -24.07
N GLU A 308 18.79 -35.02 -23.85
CA GLU A 308 19.01 -34.39 -22.53
C GLU A 308 17.92 -33.34 -22.25
N ILE A 309 16.94 -33.73 -21.46
CA ILE A 309 16.00 -32.81 -20.81
C ILE A 309 16.84 -31.98 -19.82
N PRO A 310 16.72 -30.64 -19.81
CA PRO A 310 17.53 -29.82 -18.92
C PRO A 310 17.27 -30.21 -17.48
N ASP A 311 18.32 -30.61 -16.77
CA ASP A 311 18.26 -30.75 -15.33
C ASP A 311 18.08 -29.34 -14.75
N ILE A 312 16.93 -29.08 -14.14
CA ILE A 312 16.64 -27.79 -13.50
C ILE A 312 17.35 -27.77 -12.14
N GLU A 313 18.69 -27.91 -12.14
CA GLU A 313 19.47 -27.59 -10.96
C GLU A 313 19.55 -26.07 -10.84
N ARG A 314 18.70 -25.53 -9.96
CA ARG A 314 18.84 -24.16 -9.46
C ARG A 314 20.28 -23.97 -8.95
N VAL A 315 21.06 -23.13 -9.62
CA VAL A 315 22.39 -22.71 -9.17
C VAL A 315 22.25 -22.04 -7.79
N PHE A 316 22.48 -22.79 -6.72
CA PHE A 316 22.36 -22.30 -5.35
C PHE A 316 23.72 -21.80 -4.83
N ASP A 317 23.86 -20.48 -4.77
CA ASP A 317 25.03 -19.80 -4.20
C ASP A 317 25.14 -20.02 -2.67
N ARG A 318 26.26 -20.63 -2.24
CA ARG A 318 26.57 -20.92 -0.83
C ARG A 318 26.75 -19.67 0.03
N ALA A 319 27.25 -18.57 -0.54
CA ALA A 319 27.40 -17.30 0.20
C ALA A 319 26.04 -16.66 0.48
N LEU A 320 25.12 -16.78 -0.49
CA LEU A 320 23.74 -16.34 -0.39
C LEU A 320 22.95 -17.15 0.65
N ASN A 321 23.22 -18.45 0.81
CA ASN A 321 22.63 -19.28 1.86
C ASN A 321 23.16 -18.96 3.28
N ARG A 322 24.43 -18.56 3.44
CA ARG A 322 24.96 -18.11 4.75
C ARG A 322 24.33 -16.78 5.18
N LYS A 323 24.15 -15.85 4.24
CA LYS A 323 23.48 -14.56 4.49
C LYS A 323 21.96 -14.74 4.68
N LYS A 324 21.33 -15.60 3.88
CA LYS A 324 19.94 -16.02 4.06
C LYS A 324 19.75 -16.72 5.41
N ASN A 325 20.61 -17.60 5.90
CA ASN A 325 20.39 -18.26 7.20
C ASN A 325 20.44 -17.30 8.41
N ILE A 326 21.25 -16.23 8.34
CA ILE A 326 21.31 -15.20 9.39
C ILE A 326 20.10 -14.24 9.29
N ASP A 327 19.68 -13.88 8.08
CA ASP A 327 18.50 -13.02 7.86
C ASP A 327 17.18 -13.80 8.05
N VAL A 328 17.18 -15.10 7.76
CA VAL A 328 16.09 -16.07 8.00
C VAL A 328 15.90 -16.24 9.49
N THR A 329 16.90 -16.32 10.36
CA THR A 329 16.62 -16.47 11.81
C THR A 329 15.99 -15.22 12.46
N ASN A 330 16.33 -14.02 11.98
CA ASN A 330 15.73 -12.76 12.46
C ASN A 330 14.39 -12.43 11.79
N LYS A 331 14.21 -12.72 10.48
CA LYS A 331 12.91 -12.64 9.79
C LYS A 331 11.97 -13.78 10.14
N VAL A 332 12.45 -14.97 10.52
CA VAL A 332 11.61 -16.08 11.01
C VAL A 332 11.05 -15.74 12.38
N ARG A 333 11.80 -15.07 13.28
CA ARG A 333 11.25 -14.64 14.58
C ARG A 333 10.23 -13.50 14.50
N ARG A 334 10.26 -12.64 13.46
CA ARG A 334 9.21 -11.61 13.24
C ARG A 334 8.10 -12.08 12.28
N GLY A 335 8.45 -12.89 11.28
CA GLY A 335 7.57 -13.41 10.23
C GLY A 335 6.76 -14.64 10.64
N GLN A 336 7.24 -15.49 11.56
CA GLN A 336 6.39 -16.56 12.13
C GLN A 336 5.25 -16.03 13.00
N ASN A 337 5.22 -14.73 13.31
CA ASN A 337 4.05 -14.12 13.94
C ASN A 337 3.07 -13.46 12.94
N VAL A 338 3.42 -13.29 11.65
CA VAL A 338 2.55 -12.59 10.66
C VAL A 338 2.76 -13.07 9.20
N CYS A 339 3.03 -14.35 8.95
CA CYS A 339 3.12 -14.85 7.57
C CYS A 339 1.78 -14.73 6.83
N LEU A 340 1.78 -13.99 5.71
CA LEU A 340 1.10 -14.31 4.44
C LEU A 340 -0.19 -15.13 4.58
N GLN A 341 -1.20 -14.56 5.23
CA GLN A 341 -2.57 -14.96 5.00
C GLN A 341 -3.08 -14.03 3.91
N ASN A 342 -3.39 -14.59 2.74
CA ASN A 342 -4.17 -13.87 1.75
C ASN A 342 -5.44 -13.39 2.45
N THR A 343 -5.52 -12.11 2.84
CA THR A 343 -6.62 -11.60 3.67
C THR A 343 -7.95 -11.66 2.92
N GLU A 344 -7.90 -11.86 1.61
CA GLU A 344 -9.01 -11.96 0.68
C GLU A 344 -9.60 -13.38 0.57
N LEU A 345 -8.85 -14.43 0.94
CA LEU A 345 -9.33 -15.82 0.89
C LEU A 345 -9.57 -16.38 2.29
N LEU A 346 -10.66 -17.15 2.46
CA LEU A 346 -10.91 -17.86 3.72
C LEU A 346 -9.91 -19.00 3.87
N LYS A 347 -9.26 -19.08 5.04
CA LYS A 347 -8.43 -20.23 5.39
C LYS A 347 -9.30 -21.45 5.64
N ALA A 348 -8.75 -22.65 5.40
CA ALA A 348 -9.45 -23.91 5.62
C ALA A 348 -10.07 -24.04 7.03
N GLY A 349 -9.37 -23.61 8.08
CA GLY A 349 -9.91 -23.61 9.45
C GLY A 349 -11.00 -22.56 9.72
N ASP A 350 -10.98 -21.44 9.00
CA ASP A 350 -12.01 -20.40 9.06
C ASP A 350 -13.27 -20.85 8.28
N LEU A 351 -13.06 -21.48 7.11
CA LEU A 351 -14.12 -22.10 6.31
C LEU A 351 -14.81 -23.26 7.05
N ALA A 352 -14.05 -24.15 7.71
CA ALA A 352 -14.62 -25.25 8.48
C ALA A 352 -15.50 -24.77 9.65
N ARG A 353 -15.07 -23.70 10.34
CA ARG A 353 -15.87 -23.06 11.39
C ARG A 353 -17.10 -22.37 10.83
N PHE A 354 -17.00 -21.76 9.65
CA PHE A 354 -18.13 -21.13 8.98
C PHE A 354 -19.16 -22.17 8.51
N ILE A 355 -18.71 -23.28 7.92
CA ILE A 355 -19.58 -24.41 7.53
C ILE A 355 -20.34 -24.96 8.75
N ARG A 356 -19.68 -25.17 9.90
CA ARG A 356 -20.35 -25.61 11.13
C ARG A 356 -21.42 -24.62 11.61
N PHE A 357 -21.18 -23.32 11.44
CA PHE A 357 -22.17 -22.27 11.73
C PHE A 357 -23.35 -22.29 10.75
N LEU A 358 -23.12 -22.59 9.47
CA LEU A 358 -24.19 -22.74 8.50
C LEU A 358 -25.03 -24.00 8.79
N GLN A 359 -24.40 -25.10 9.19
CA GLN A 359 -25.08 -26.35 9.54
C GLN A 359 -25.98 -26.24 10.78
N SER A 360 -25.67 -25.35 11.73
CA SER A 360 -26.44 -25.17 12.96
C SER A 360 -27.65 -24.24 12.82
N SER A 361 -27.90 -23.66 11.63
CA SER A 361 -28.95 -22.66 11.46
C SER A 361 -29.76 -22.83 10.16
N GLN A 362 -31.07 -23.04 10.27
CA GLN A 362 -31.98 -23.22 9.14
C GLN A 362 -32.76 -21.94 8.84
N HIS A 363 -32.11 -20.96 8.21
CA HIS A 363 -32.76 -19.72 7.78
C HIS A 363 -32.48 -19.43 6.30
N ALA A 364 -33.32 -18.61 5.67
CA ALA A 364 -33.10 -18.14 4.28
C ALA A 364 -31.71 -17.51 4.06
N THR A 365 -31.12 -16.88 5.10
CA THR A 365 -29.74 -16.36 5.05
C THR A 365 -28.68 -17.45 4.92
N THR A 366 -28.94 -18.64 5.47
CA THR A 366 -28.05 -19.80 5.36
C THR A 366 -28.06 -20.36 3.94
N LEU A 367 -29.24 -20.41 3.31
CA LEU A 367 -29.39 -20.80 1.90
C LEU A 367 -28.57 -19.89 0.99
N ALA A 368 -28.66 -18.56 1.21
CA ALA A 368 -27.86 -17.58 0.47
C ALA A 368 -26.35 -17.78 0.64
N PHE A 369 -25.85 -17.99 1.86
CA PHE A 369 -24.41 -18.24 2.08
C PHE A 369 -23.93 -19.54 1.42
N TRP A 370 -24.74 -20.60 1.44
CA TRP A 370 -24.42 -21.84 0.74
C TRP A 370 -24.42 -21.65 -0.78
N ALA A 371 -25.38 -20.92 -1.34
CA ALA A 371 -25.41 -20.62 -2.77
C ALA A 371 -24.19 -19.79 -3.21
N MET A 372 -23.77 -18.80 -2.40
CA MET A 372 -22.54 -18.02 -2.66
C MET A 372 -21.29 -18.90 -2.64
N LEU A 373 -21.16 -19.82 -1.68
CA LEU A 373 -20.03 -20.75 -1.57
C LEU A 373 -19.99 -21.78 -2.70
N LEU A 374 -21.16 -22.28 -3.12
CA LEU A 374 -21.25 -23.30 -4.16
C LEU A 374 -20.97 -22.72 -5.55
N LEU A 375 -21.51 -21.53 -5.83
CA LEU A 375 -21.47 -20.94 -7.18
C LEU A 375 -20.39 -19.86 -7.36
N GLY A 376 -19.79 -19.36 -6.28
CA GLY A 376 -18.84 -18.25 -6.34
C GLY A 376 -19.47 -16.94 -6.85
N LYS A 377 -20.77 -16.76 -6.61
CA LYS A 377 -21.55 -15.61 -7.11
C LYS A 377 -21.94 -14.64 -5.99
N PRO A 378 -21.91 -13.33 -6.22
CA PRO A 378 -22.41 -12.34 -5.27
C PRO A 378 -23.93 -12.39 -5.18
N LEU A 379 -24.50 -11.82 -4.11
CA LEU A 379 -25.96 -11.84 -3.87
C LEU A 379 -26.77 -11.27 -5.05
N GLY A 380 -26.27 -10.21 -5.70
CA GLY A 380 -26.96 -9.58 -6.84
C GLY A 380 -27.14 -10.51 -8.03
N GLU A 381 -26.19 -11.41 -8.28
CA GLU A 381 -26.31 -12.44 -9.31
C GLU A 381 -27.19 -13.61 -8.85
N LEU A 382 -27.10 -14.01 -7.57
CA LEU A 382 -27.92 -15.08 -7.02
C LEU A 382 -29.42 -14.74 -7.00
N ALA A 383 -29.77 -13.46 -6.85
CA ALA A 383 -31.15 -12.99 -6.90
C ALA A 383 -31.81 -13.16 -8.28
N GLN A 384 -31.01 -13.38 -9.32
CA GLN A 384 -31.49 -13.61 -10.69
C GLN A 384 -31.67 -15.10 -11.03
N LEU A 385 -31.37 -15.99 -10.07
CA LEU A 385 -31.46 -17.44 -10.27
C LEU A 385 -32.82 -17.97 -9.83
N TYR A 386 -33.29 -18.99 -10.53
CA TYR A 386 -34.57 -19.64 -10.29
C TYR A 386 -34.42 -21.12 -9.94
N VAL A 387 -35.38 -21.67 -9.22
CA VAL A 387 -35.59 -23.10 -9.05
C VAL A 387 -36.75 -23.51 -9.95
N PHE A 388 -36.58 -24.60 -10.69
CA PHE A 388 -37.60 -25.13 -11.59
C PHE A 388 -37.56 -26.66 -11.64
N ASP A 389 -38.69 -27.26 -11.98
CA ASP A 389 -38.90 -28.70 -12.11
C ASP A 389 -39.34 -29.12 -13.52
N ASP A 390 -39.57 -28.16 -14.42
CA ASP A 390 -39.89 -28.42 -15.82
C ASP A 390 -38.76 -27.95 -16.76
N LEU A 391 -38.29 -28.85 -17.61
CA LEU A 391 -37.27 -28.59 -18.63
C LEU A 391 -37.83 -27.88 -19.88
N HIS A 392 -39.14 -27.64 -19.97
CA HIS A 392 -39.70 -26.84 -21.08
C HIS A 392 -39.42 -25.34 -20.91
N ASP A 393 -39.31 -24.85 -19.66
CA ASP A 393 -39.02 -23.46 -19.31
C ASP A 393 -37.64 -23.32 -18.67
N VAL A 394 -36.59 -23.78 -19.36
CA VAL A 394 -35.20 -23.74 -18.84
C VAL A 394 -34.77 -22.31 -18.58
N THR A 395 -34.36 -22.05 -17.34
CA THR A 395 -33.80 -20.76 -16.90
C THR A 395 -32.50 -20.98 -16.14
N SER A 396 -31.79 -19.89 -15.84
CA SER A 396 -30.55 -19.96 -15.06
C SER A 396 -30.87 -20.22 -13.59
N GLY A 397 -30.32 -21.30 -13.00
CA GLY A 397 -30.52 -21.62 -11.60
C GLY A 397 -30.48 -23.11 -11.29
N LEU A 398 -31.40 -23.63 -10.48
CA LEU A 398 -31.42 -25.02 -9.99
C LEU A 398 -32.61 -25.79 -10.56
N TYR A 399 -32.33 -26.77 -11.41
CA TYR A 399 -33.30 -27.75 -11.86
C TYR A 399 -33.44 -28.88 -10.84
N LEU A 400 -34.66 -29.25 -10.47
CA LEU A 400 -34.95 -30.44 -9.66
C LEU A 400 -35.55 -31.53 -10.55
N ASP A 401 -34.87 -32.66 -10.65
CA ASP A 401 -35.36 -33.78 -11.43
C ASP A 401 -36.52 -34.52 -10.72
N PRO A 402 -37.30 -35.34 -11.44
CA PRO A 402 -38.40 -36.12 -10.84
C PRO A 402 -37.96 -37.11 -9.75
N GLU A 403 -36.68 -37.44 -9.68
CA GLU A 403 -36.09 -38.30 -8.65
C GLU A 403 -35.67 -37.51 -7.39
N GLY A 404 -35.82 -36.18 -7.41
CA GLY A 404 -35.46 -35.28 -6.33
C GLY A 404 -33.97 -34.93 -6.26
N ASN A 405 -33.18 -35.22 -7.29
CA ASN A 405 -31.82 -34.72 -7.41
C ASN A 405 -31.79 -33.35 -8.09
N GLY A 406 -30.82 -32.53 -7.70
CA GLY A 406 -30.70 -31.15 -8.13
C GLY A 406 -29.55 -30.96 -9.10
N TRP A 407 -29.77 -30.12 -10.10
CA TRP A 407 -28.83 -29.85 -11.19
C TRP A 407 -28.77 -28.34 -11.42
N TRP A 408 -27.63 -27.72 -11.18
CA TRP A 408 -27.40 -26.33 -11.55
C TRP A 408 -27.39 -26.19 -13.06
N SER A 409 -28.27 -25.37 -13.62
CA SER A 409 -28.44 -25.10 -15.03
C SER A 409 -27.98 -23.68 -15.35
N PHE A 410 -27.02 -23.54 -16.26
CA PHE A 410 -26.54 -22.25 -16.75
C PHE A 410 -26.42 -22.25 -18.28
N PRO A 411 -26.74 -21.13 -18.95
CA PRO A 411 -26.63 -21.02 -20.40
C PRO A 411 -25.17 -21.05 -20.84
N VAL A 412 -24.90 -21.71 -21.97
CA VAL A 412 -23.56 -21.73 -22.58
C VAL A 412 -23.32 -20.42 -23.32
N SER A 413 -22.39 -19.62 -22.81
CA SER A 413 -21.89 -18.44 -23.52
C SER A 413 -20.78 -18.83 -24.50
N TYR A 414 -21.04 -18.71 -25.80
CA TYR A 414 -20.04 -18.98 -26.85
C TYR A 414 -19.09 -17.79 -27.01
N SER A 415 -17.79 -18.04 -26.91
CA SER A 415 -16.75 -17.03 -27.18
C SER A 415 -16.55 -16.74 -28.67
N ALA A 416 -17.06 -17.61 -29.56
CA ALA A 416 -16.99 -17.46 -31.01
C ALA A 416 -18.40 -17.53 -31.64
N LYS A 417 -18.62 -16.78 -32.73
CA LYS A 417 -19.88 -16.86 -33.51
C LYS A 417 -20.05 -18.28 -34.06
N ARG A 418 -21.20 -18.92 -33.81
CA ARG A 418 -21.58 -20.22 -34.41
C ARG A 418 -21.33 -20.17 -35.93
N GLY A 419 -20.56 -21.12 -36.45
CA GLY A 419 -20.31 -21.21 -37.89
C GLY A 419 -21.55 -21.71 -38.59
N LEU A 420 -21.93 -21.09 -39.72
CA LEU A 420 -23.13 -21.45 -40.49
C LEU A 420 -23.14 -22.90 -41.04
N ASP A 421 -22.05 -23.66 -40.90
CA ASP A 421 -21.87 -25.00 -41.48
C ASP A 421 -21.47 -26.09 -40.46
N ASP A 422 -21.54 -25.84 -39.14
CA ASP A 422 -21.05 -26.78 -38.11
C ASP A 422 -21.74 -28.16 -38.17
N GLN A 423 -23.04 -28.20 -38.52
CA GLN A 423 -23.78 -29.45 -38.74
C GLN A 423 -23.32 -30.23 -39.98
N ARG A 424 -22.90 -29.54 -41.05
CA ARG A 424 -22.39 -30.19 -42.27
C ARG A 424 -20.99 -30.76 -42.08
N ARG A 425 -20.23 -30.22 -41.12
CA ARG A 425 -18.89 -30.70 -40.75
C ARG A 425 -18.91 -31.84 -39.73
N GLY A 426 -20.09 -32.32 -39.33
CA GLY A 426 -20.23 -33.40 -38.35
C GLY A 426 -19.83 -32.99 -36.93
N LEU A 427 -19.78 -31.68 -36.64
CA LEU A 427 -19.50 -31.19 -35.30
C LEU A 427 -20.74 -31.36 -34.42
N ILE A 428 -20.53 -31.82 -33.19
CA ILE A 428 -21.59 -32.13 -32.24
C ILE A 428 -22.32 -30.84 -31.89
N VAL A 429 -23.65 -30.85 -31.99
CA VAL A 429 -24.49 -29.73 -31.56
C VAL A 429 -24.28 -29.53 -30.06
N THR A 430 -23.68 -28.40 -29.71
CA THR A 430 -23.43 -28.02 -28.33
C THR A 430 -24.76 -27.66 -27.65
N ALA A 431 -25.01 -28.24 -26.47
CA ALA A 431 -26.20 -27.95 -25.70
C ALA A 431 -26.28 -26.45 -25.34
N ASP A 432 -27.49 -25.90 -25.30
CA ASP A 432 -27.68 -24.48 -24.96
C ASP A 432 -27.48 -24.21 -23.45
N HIS A 433 -27.56 -25.26 -22.62
CA HIS A 433 -27.40 -25.19 -21.17
C HIS A 433 -26.49 -26.31 -20.64
N VAL A 434 -25.83 -26.03 -19.52
CA VAL A 434 -24.93 -26.94 -18.81
C VAL A 434 -25.54 -27.29 -17.49
N PHE A 435 -25.59 -28.59 -17.20
CA PHE A 435 -26.10 -29.13 -15.96
C PHE A 435 -24.96 -29.67 -15.10
N THR A 436 -24.78 -29.11 -13.91
CA THR A 436 -23.82 -29.63 -12.90
C THR A 436 -24.54 -30.08 -11.65
N ALA A 437 -24.16 -31.24 -11.11
CA ALA A 437 -24.85 -31.82 -9.95
C ALA A 437 -24.79 -30.90 -8.72
N CYS A 438 -25.94 -30.75 -8.04
CA CYS A 438 -26.07 -30.02 -6.80
C CYS A 438 -26.02 -30.97 -5.59
N PRO A 439 -25.27 -30.63 -4.51
CA PRO A 439 -25.23 -31.46 -3.32
C PRO A 439 -26.61 -31.68 -2.68
N ARG A 440 -26.93 -32.93 -2.30
CA ARG A 440 -28.22 -33.29 -1.68
C ARG A 440 -28.56 -32.49 -0.41
N PHE A 441 -27.56 -32.11 0.38
CA PHE A 441 -27.80 -31.28 1.57
C PHE A 441 -28.37 -29.90 1.21
N PHE A 442 -27.98 -29.33 0.06
CA PHE A 442 -28.49 -28.03 -0.37
C PHE A 442 -29.96 -28.13 -0.78
N ILE A 443 -30.34 -29.21 -1.47
CA ILE A 443 -31.73 -29.52 -1.82
C ILE A 443 -32.59 -29.66 -0.55
N SER A 444 -32.07 -30.32 0.49
CA SER A 444 -32.78 -30.44 1.78
C SER A 444 -32.96 -29.11 2.53
N LEU A 445 -32.14 -28.10 2.24
CA LEU A 445 -32.32 -26.73 2.77
C LEU A 445 -33.32 -25.92 1.93
N LEU A 446 -33.42 -26.24 0.65
CA LEU A 446 -34.34 -25.60 -0.30
C LEU A 446 -35.80 -26.04 -0.09
N SER A 447 -36.03 -27.28 0.35
CA SER A 447 -37.38 -27.86 0.52
C SER A 447 -38.26 -27.14 1.55
N GLY A 448 -37.70 -26.27 2.39
CA GLY A 448 -38.47 -25.38 3.27
C GLY A 448 -39.05 -24.13 2.58
N HIS A 449 -38.63 -23.84 1.34
CA HIS A 449 -38.95 -22.59 0.63
C HIS A 449 -39.48 -22.80 -0.80
N TYR A 450 -39.40 -24.02 -1.33
CA TYR A 450 -39.83 -24.38 -2.69
C TYR A 450 -40.97 -25.40 -2.66
N ASN A 451 -42.08 -25.09 -3.36
CA ASN A 451 -43.30 -25.90 -3.38
C ASN A 451 -43.64 -26.44 -4.79
N GLY A 452 -42.70 -26.42 -5.74
CA GLY A 452 -42.91 -26.81 -7.15
C GLY A 452 -43.08 -25.63 -8.10
N GLY A 453 -42.87 -25.88 -9.40
CA GLY A 453 -42.96 -24.89 -10.48
C GLY A 453 -41.73 -23.96 -10.59
N LEU A 454 -41.91 -22.79 -11.20
CA LEU A 454 -40.83 -21.80 -11.31
C LEU A 454 -40.87 -20.82 -10.13
N ALA A 455 -39.81 -20.77 -9.33
CA ALA A 455 -39.69 -19.87 -8.18
C ALA A 455 -38.28 -19.26 -8.07
N PRO A 456 -38.11 -18.04 -7.50
CA PRO A 456 -36.79 -17.49 -7.27
C PRO A 456 -35.99 -18.34 -6.27
N LEU A 457 -34.68 -18.49 -6.50
CA LEU A 457 -33.78 -19.29 -5.65
C LEU A 457 -33.68 -18.72 -4.22
N LEU A 458 -33.75 -17.40 -4.08
CA LEU A 458 -33.69 -16.70 -2.80
C LEU A 458 -34.96 -15.85 -2.62
N PRO A 459 -35.47 -15.68 -1.38
CA PRO A 459 -36.63 -14.83 -1.14
C PRO A 459 -36.32 -13.35 -1.38
N ASP A 460 -37.26 -12.61 -1.98
CA ASP A 460 -37.13 -11.16 -2.26
C ASP A 460 -36.89 -10.29 -1.02
N THR A 461 -37.21 -10.80 0.16
CA THR A 461 -37.00 -10.11 1.46
C THR A 461 -35.55 -10.10 1.91
N LEU A 462 -34.66 -10.82 1.21
CA LEU A 462 -33.27 -11.01 1.61
C LEU A 462 -32.36 -9.91 1.01
N THR A 463 -31.87 -9.01 1.86
CA THR A 463 -30.98 -7.91 1.42
C THR A 463 -29.52 -8.15 1.80
N ALA A 464 -28.59 -7.53 1.04
CA ALA A 464 -27.16 -7.57 1.34
C ALA A 464 -26.85 -7.06 2.76
N GLU A 465 -27.59 -6.06 3.24
CA GLU A 465 -27.49 -5.54 4.61
C GLU A 465 -27.88 -6.57 5.67
N LEU A 466 -28.93 -7.36 5.41
CA LEU A 466 -29.37 -8.42 6.33
C LEU A 466 -28.30 -9.51 6.44
N LEU A 467 -27.69 -9.90 5.31
CA LEU A 467 -26.57 -10.86 5.30
C LEU A 467 -25.33 -10.28 5.99
N ALA A 468 -24.98 -9.03 5.72
CA ALA A 468 -23.84 -8.35 6.35
C ALA A 468 -24.02 -8.22 7.87
N LYS A 469 -25.23 -7.89 8.35
CA LYS A 469 -25.54 -7.87 9.80
C LYS A 469 -25.38 -9.24 10.44
N ARG A 470 -25.79 -10.31 9.76
CA ARG A 470 -25.63 -11.68 10.25
C ARG A 470 -24.16 -12.12 10.27
N LEU A 471 -23.39 -11.82 9.23
CA LEU A 471 -21.94 -12.09 9.18
C LEU A 471 -21.16 -11.26 10.19
N LYS A 472 -21.58 -10.03 10.47
CA LYS A 472 -21.01 -9.19 11.51
C LYS A 472 -21.21 -9.84 12.88
N LYS A 473 -22.45 -10.27 13.20
CA LYS A 473 -22.73 -11.00 14.45
C LYS A 473 -21.88 -12.28 14.59
N TYR A 474 -21.70 -13.02 13.50
CA TYR A 474 -20.80 -14.18 13.47
C TYR A 474 -19.34 -13.80 13.68
N SER A 475 -18.85 -12.78 12.98
CA SER A 475 -17.46 -12.31 13.02
C SER A 475 -17.07 -11.67 14.35
N ASP A 476 -18.02 -11.03 15.04
CA ASP A 476 -17.83 -10.44 16.37
C ASP A 476 -17.59 -11.52 17.45
N HIS A 477 -17.98 -12.78 17.18
CA HIS A 477 -17.73 -13.93 18.06
C HIS A 477 -16.40 -14.64 17.76
N LEU A 478 -15.62 -14.19 16.77
CA LEU A 478 -14.33 -14.76 16.43
C LEU A 478 -13.17 -13.99 17.08
N GLN A 479 -12.18 -14.69 17.63
CA GLN A 479 -10.95 -14.07 18.14
C GLN A 479 -10.09 -13.51 16.99
N ARG A 480 -9.40 -12.37 17.25
CA ARG A 480 -8.70 -11.48 16.29
C ARG A 480 -8.14 -12.17 15.03
N GLY A 481 -8.51 -11.64 13.85
CA GLY A 481 -7.86 -11.92 12.55
C GLY A 481 -8.67 -12.73 11.53
N SER A 482 -9.89 -13.17 11.85
CA SER A 482 -10.69 -14.12 11.04
C SER A 482 -12.06 -13.57 10.62
N ARG A 483 -12.16 -12.27 10.31
CA ARG A 483 -13.43 -11.66 9.85
C ARG A 483 -13.83 -12.21 8.47
N ILE A 484 -15.08 -12.65 8.38
CA ILE A 484 -15.71 -13.12 7.14
C ILE A 484 -16.58 -11.99 6.58
N SER A 485 -16.40 -11.65 5.30
CA SER A 485 -17.23 -10.69 4.55
C SER A 485 -17.92 -11.38 3.38
N LEU A 486 -18.93 -10.72 2.81
CA LEU A 486 -19.64 -11.24 1.63
C LEU A 486 -18.69 -11.48 0.46
N ASP A 487 -17.76 -10.56 0.22
CA ASP A 487 -16.78 -10.66 -0.87
C ASP A 487 -15.88 -11.90 -0.72
N LYS A 488 -15.49 -12.24 0.51
CA LYS A 488 -14.69 -13.45 0.79
C LYS A 488 -15.46 -14.75 0.56
N ILE A 489 -16.78 -14.71 0.71
CA ILE A 489 -17.65 -15.87 0.51
C ILE A 489 -17.90 -16.06 -0.99
N SER A 490 -18.19 -15.00 -1.73
CA SER A 490 -18.38 -15.07 -3.19
C SER A 490 -17.08 -15.33 -3.96
N ALA A 491 -15.92 -14.98 -3.39
CA ALA A 491 -14.62 -15.32 -3.98
C ALA A 491 -14.28 -16.83 -3.90
N ILE A 492 -15.10 -17.64 -3.20
CA ILE A 492 -14.93 -19.08 -3.11
C ILE A 492 -15.94 -19.77 -4.02
N CYS A 493 -15.43 -20.56 -4.95
CA CYS A 493 -16.25 -21.42 -5.79
C CYS A 493 -15.96 -22.89 -5.46
N ILE A 494 -16.98 -23.61 -5.04
CA ILE A 494 -16.89 -25.04 -4.68
C ILE A 494 -17.33 -25.93 -5.85
N LEU A 495 -18.18 -25.44 -6.74
CA LEU A 495 -18.54 -26.16 -7.97
C LEU A 495 -17.65 -25.68 -9.12
N GLY A 496 -16.86 -26.59 -9.68
CA GLY A 496 -16.00 -26.32 -10.81
C GLY A 496 -16.83 -26.04 -12.04
N LEU A 497 -17.10 -24.76 -12.30
CA LEU A 497 -17.60 -24.26 -13.58
C LEU A 497 -16.50 -23.42 -14.23
N GLU A 498 -15.51 -24.10 -14.79
CA GLU A 498 -14.81 -23.63 -15.99
C GLU A 498 -14.72 -24.81 -16.96
N PHE A 499 -15.21 -24.60 -18.18
CA PHE A 499 -15.29 -25.62 -19.23
C PHE A 499 -13.90 -26.08 -19.68
N ALA A 500 -13.77 -27.40 -19.82
CA ALA A 500 -12.66 -28.06 -20.48
C ALA A 500 -12.90 -28.17 -22.00
N HIS A 501 -11.92 -27.71 -22.78
CA HIS A 501 -11.48 -28.20 -24.11
C HIS A 501 -10.14 -27.47 -24.38
N SER A 502 -8.97 -28.06 -24.61
CA SER A 502 -8.56 -29.41 -24.97
C SER A 502 -7.05 -29.53 -24.63
N ASP A 503 -6.66 -30.56 -23.89
CA ASP A 503 -5.27 -30.85 -23.49
C ASP A 503 -4.54 -31.64 -24.61
N PRO A 504 -3.21 -31.46 -24.78
CA PRO A 504 -2.27 -32.10 -23.87
C PRO A 504 -1.15 -31.18 -23.35
N GLY A 505 -1.15 -30.97 -22.04
CA GLY A 505 -0.12 -30.33 -21.24
C GLY A 505 -0.61 -30.10 -19.81
N PHE A 506 -1.17 -31.15 -19.17
CA PHE A 506 -1.88 -31.10 -17.89
C PHE A 506 -1.17 -30.28 -16.80
N LEU A 507 -1.72 -29.09 -16.55
CA LEU A 507 -1.54 -28.28 -15.36
C LEU A 507 -2.61 -28.69 -14.34
N VAL A 508 -2.23 -29.25 -13.20
CA VAL A 508 -3.15 -29.39 -12.05
C VAL A 508 -2.73 -28.43 -10.95
N ARG A 509 -3.32 -27.22 -10.96
CA ARG A 509 -3.57 -26.47 -9.73
C ARG A 509 -5.05 -26.66 -9.39
N SER A 510 -5.39 -27.80 -8.80
CA SER A 510 -6.71 -27.96 -8.21
C SER A 510 -6.80 -27.05 -6.98
N ASN A 511 -7.77 -26.14 -7.01
CA ASN A 511 -8.17 -25.40 -5.82
C ASN A 511 -8.65 -26.41 -4.78
N ALA A 512 -8.11 -26.30 -3.58
CA ALA A 512 -8.33 -27.18 -2.43
C ALA A 512 -9.79 -27.21 -1.89
N ALA A 513 -10.80 -26.76 -2.65
CA ALA A 513 -12.18 -26.63 -2.19
C ALA A 513 -13.01 -27.92 -2.34
N PHE A 514 -12.76 -28.74 -3.37
CA PHE A 514 -13.58 -29.93 -3.66
C PHE A 514 -13.42 -31.06 -2.63
N GLY A 515 -12.21 -31.28 -2.11
CA GLY A 515 -11.94 -32.35 -1.15
C GLY A 515 -12.54 -32.13 0.23
N TRP A 516 -12.86 -30.89 0.60
CA TRP A 516 -13.21 -30.55 1.98
C TRP A 516 -14.69 -30.75 2.30
N ILE A 517 -15.60 -30.58 1.34
CA ILE A 517 -17.03 -30.78 1.64
C ILE A 517 -17.38 -32.26 1.70
N ALA A 518 -16.84 -33.12 0.85
CA ALA A 518 -17.08 -34.58 0.93
C ALA A 518 -16.67 -35.18 2.29
N LEU A 519 -15.63 -34.61 2.94
CA LEU A 519 -15.15 -35.02 4.26
C LEU A 519 -16.02 -34.51 5.43
N PHE A 520 -16.79 -33.44 5.25
CA PHE A 520 -17.54 -32.78 6.34
C PHE A 520 -19.07 -32.75 6.15
N SER A 521 -19.60 -33.21 5.01
CA SER A 521 -21.04 -33.24 4.72
C SER A 521 -21.74 -34.59 4.97
N LEU A 522 -21.06 -35.60 5.51
CA LEU A 522 -21.65 -36.91 5.81
C LEU A 522 -21.69 -37.17 7.32
N PRO A 523 -22.87 -37.25 7.95
CA PRO A 523 -22.99 -37.84 9.28
C PRO A 523 -22.97 -39.36 9.12
N HIS A 524 -21.91 -39.99 9.61
CA HIS A 524 -21.79 -41.44 9.82
C HIS A 524 -22.06 -42.37 8.63
N GLN A 525 -21.09 -42.57 7.73
CA GLN A 525 -20.83 -43.89 7.11
C GLN A 525 -19.33 -44.04 6.79
N ASN A 526 -18.76 -45.20 7.13
CA ASN A 526 -17.43 -45.63 6.70
C ASN A 526 -17.38 -45.63 5.16
N LEU A 527 -16.51 -44.81 4.55
CA LEU A 527 -16.20 -44.94 3.14
C LEU A 527 -14.68 -45.01 2.95
N THR A 528 -14.28 -46.18 2.47
CA THR A 528 -12.97 -46.56 1.96
C THR A 528 -12.56 -45.61 0.84
N LEU A 529 -11.33 -45.10 0.92
CA LEU A 529 -10.63 -44.46 -0.20
C LEU A 529 -10.45 -45.53 -1.30
N VAL A 530 -11.30 -45.52 -2.31
CA VAL A 530 -11.01 -46.22 -3.56
C VAL A 530 -10.18 -45.27 -4.41
N GLY A 531 -8.88 -45.55 -4.46
CA GLY A 531 -7.99 -44.94 -5.45
C GLY A 531 -8.45 -45.35 -6.84
N PHE A 532 -8.60 -44.39 -7.75
CA PHE A 532 -8.61 -44.70 -9.16
C PHE A 532 -7.16 -44.89 -9.61
N SER A 533 -6.73 -46.15 -9.53
CA SER A 533 -5.63 -46.69 -10.31
C SER A 533 -6.08 -46.84 -11.77
N ASP A 534 -5.14 -46.63 -12.69
CA ASP A 534 -5.25 -47.07 -14.08
C ASP A 534 -5.84 -48.48 -14.19
N ALA A 535 -6.93 -48.61 -14.93
CA ALA A 535 -7.34 -49.85 -15.57
C ALA A 535 -8.09 -49.51 -16.86
N THR A 536 -7.37 -49.61 -17.96
CA THR A 536 -7.90 -49.83 -19.32
C THR A 536 -9.03 -50.85 -19.31
N LEU A 537 -10.10 -50.62 -20.08
CA LEU A 537 -10.68 -51.66 -20.94
C LEU A 537 -11.63 -51.04 -21.98
N SER A 538 -11.39 -51.50 -23.20
CA SER A 538 -12.14 -51.34 -24.44
C SER A 538 -13.61 -51.76 -24.36
N ARG A 539 -14.50 -50.99 -25.02
CA ARG A 539 -15.11 -51.31 -26.33
C ARG A 539 -15.98 -50.16 -26.80
#